data_AF-A0A496V578-F1
#
_entry.id   AF-A0A496V578-F1
#
_cell.length_a   1.000
_cell.length_b   1.000
_cell.length_c   1.000
_cell.angle_alpha   90.00
_cell.angle_beta   90.00
_cell.angle_gamma   90.00
#
_symmetry.space_group_name_H-M   'P 1'
#
loop_
_entity.id
_entity.type
_entity.pdbx_description
1 polymer ?
#
loop_
_entity_poly.entity_id
_entity_poly.type
_entity_poly.pdbx_seq_one_letter_code
_entity_poly.pdbx_strand_id
1 'polypeptide(L)'
;MELAQVLFDKLKQQYPEIELVEIVESGVYPDHLWVKIIMPEDEDRMIEMGEIAADISTDILVDYGYHITISSGTRLEKKAA
;
A
#
# COMPACT_ATOMS: atom_id res chain seq x y z
N MET A 1 7.56 3.55 -9.74
CA MET A 1 6.23 2.90 -9.83
C MET A 1 6.29 1.40 -9.65
N GLU A 2 7.22 0.67 -10.29
CA GLU A 2 7.27 -0.80 -10.20
C GLU A 2 7.39 -1.34 -8.75
N LEU A 3 8.21 -0.73 -7.89
CA LEU A 3 8.35 -1.16 -6.48
C LEU A 3 7.05 -1.02 -5.67
N ALA A 4 6.28 0.03 -5.92
CA ALA A 4 4.99 0.24 -5.28
C ALA A 4 3.95 -0.80 -5.74
N GLN A 5 4.00 -1.17 -7.02
CA GLN A 5 3.18 -2.26 -7.54
C GLN A 5 3.59 -3.61 -6.93
N VAL A 6 4.88 -3.88 -6.77
CA VAL A 6 5.39 -5.09 -6.11
C VAL A 6 4.89 -5.20 -4.67
N LEU A 7 4.88 -4.09 -3.90
CA LEU A 7 4.30 -4.07 -2.55
C LEU A 7 2.82 -4.51 -2.60
N PHE A 8 2.02 -3.92 -3.49
CA PHE A 8 0.62 -4.30 -3.64
C PHE A 8 0.43 -5.77 -4.03
N ASP A 9 1.17 -6.24 -5.04
CA ASP A 9 1.01 -7.60 -5.58
C ASP A 9 1.36 -8.66 -4.52
N LYS A 10 2.41 -8.43 -3.72
CA LYS A 10 2.77 -9.30 -2.59
C LYS A 10 1.67 -9.37 -1.52
N LEU A 11 1.07 -8.23 -1.20
CA LEU A 11 -0.05 -8.18 -0.24
C LEU A 11 -1.29 -8.87 -0.82
N LYS A 12 -1.63 -8.61 -2.09
CA LYS A 12 -2.81 -9.17 -2.76
C LYS A 12 -2.78 -10.69 -2.86
N GLN A 13 -1.60 -11.30 -2.93
CA GLN A 13 -1.44 -12.76 -2.88
C GLN A 13 -1.92 -13.37 -1.55
N GLN A 14 -1.76 -12.65 -0.44
CA GLN A 14 -2.14 -13.11 0.91
C GLN A 14 -3.51 -12.57 1.35
N TYR A 15 -3.89 -11.39 0.87
CA TYR A 15 -5.14 -10.70 1.17
C TYR A 15 -5.94 -10.49 -0.12
N PRO A 16 -6.59 -11.53 -0.66
CA PRO A 16 -7.32 -11.45 -1.93
C PRO A 16 -8.51 -10.48 -1.90
N GLU A 17 -8.97 -10.03 -0.74
CA GLU A 17 -10.03 -9.04 -0.58
C GLU A 17 -9.61 -7.59 -0.85
N ILE A 18 -8.31 -7.26 -0.76
CA ILE A 18 -7.88 -5.86 -0.91
C ILE A 18 -7.96 -5.41 -2.36
N GLU A 19 -8.19 -4.14 -2.62
CA GLU A 19 -8.21 -3.60 -3.98
C GLU A 19 -7.28 -2.39 -4.09
N LEU A 20 -6.48 -2.33 -5.15
CA LEU A 20 -5.74 -1.12 -5.47
C LEU A 20 -6.71 -0.02 -5.89
N VAL A 21 -6.59 1.14 -5.26
CA VAL A 21 -7.30 2.37 -5.64
C VAL A 21 -6.40 3.17 -6.58
N GLU A 22 -5.23 3.58 -6.10
CA GLU A 22 -4.24 4.34 -6.86
C GLU A 22 -2.86 4.27 -6.17
N ILE A 23 -1.80 4.65 -6.90
CA ILE A 23 -0.47 4.88 -6.35
C ILE A 23 -0.13 6.35 -6.59
N VAL A 24 0.08 7.10 -5.52
CA VAL A 24 0.26 8.56 -5.58
C VAL A 24 1.39 9.02 -4.69
N GLU A 25 1.94 10.20 -4.97
CA GLU A 25 2.83 10.88 -4.04
C GLU A 25 2.05 11.29 -2.78
N SER A 26 2.71 11.20 -1.63
CA SER A 26 2.17 11.64 -0.36
C SER A 26 1.99 13.15 -0.40
N GLY A 27 0.78 13.61 -0.11
CA GLY A 27 0.52 15.05 0.08
C GLY A 27 1.21 15.65 1.31
N VAL A 28 1.89 14.83 2.13
CA VAL A 28 2.55 15.23 3.38
C VAL A 28 4.06 15.16 3.26
N TYR A 29 4.60 14.13 2.59
CA TYR A 29 6.04 13.89 2.48
C TYR A 29 6.48 13.89 1.01
N PRO A 30 7.28 14.89 0.56
CA PRO A 30 7.58 15.12 -0.86
C PRO A 30 8.24 13.97 -1.63
N ASP A 31 8.73 12.93 -0.95
CA ASP A 31 9.45 11.80 -1.57
C ASP A 31 8.86 10.43 -1.17
N HIS A 32 7.61 10.43 -0.67
CA HIS A 32 6.94 9.22 -0.18
C HIS A 32 5.82 8.84 -1.14
N LEU A 33 5.80 7.61 -1.63
CA LEU A 33 4.66 7.07 -2.38
C LEU A 33 3.67 6.37 -1.44
N TRP A 34 2.38 6.64 -1.65
CA TRP A 34 1.27 5.93 -1.04
C TRP A 34 0.62 4.98 -2.03
N VAL A 35 0.59 3.71 -1.64
CA VAL A 35 -0.22 2.68 -2.29
C VAL A 35 -1.58 2.69 -1.60
N LYS A 36 -2.55 3.41 -2.18
CA LYS A 36 -3.89 3.49 -1.62
C LYS A 36 -4.66 2.22 -1.93
N ILE A 37 -5.13 1.55 -0.88
CA ILE A 37 -5.87 0.29 -1.01
C ILE A 37 -7.19 0.32 -0.24
N ILE A 38 -8.16 -0.45 -0.71
CA ILE A 38 -9.31 -0.84 0.10
C ILE A 38 -8.81 -1.86 1.13
N MET A 39 -8.80 -1.46 2.40
CA MET A 39 -8.34 -2.29 3.52
C MET A 39 -9.31 -3.45 3.80
N PRO A 40 -8.85 -4.55 4.42
CA PRO A 40 -9.74 -5.57 4.98
C PRO A 40 -10.77 -4.95 5.94
N GLU A 41 -11.99 -5.48 5.95
CA GLU A 41 -13.04 -5.06 6.89
C GLU A 41 -12.81 -5.64 8.29
N ASP A 42 -12.15 -6.80 8.37
CA ASP A 42 -11.76 -7.44 9.62
C ASP A 42 -10.52 -6.75 10.22
N GLU A 43 -10.63 -6.32 11.47
CA GLU A 43 -9.61 -5.53 12.16
C GLU A 43 -8.33 -6.34 12.41
N ASP A 44 -8.45 -7.60 12.82
CA ASP A 44 -7.29 -8.46 13.07
C ASP A 44 -6.50 -8.67 11.78
N ARG A 45 -7.19 -8.89 10.66
CA ARG A 45 -6.55 -8.97 9.33
C ARG A 45 -5.94 -7.66 8.88
N MET A 46 -6.58 -6.52 9.19
CA MET A 46 -6.02 -5.20 8.88
C MET A 46 -4.70 -4.98 9.62
N ILE A 47 -4.63 -5.34 10.90
CA ILE A 47 -3.43 -5.21 11.73
C ILE A 47 -2.32 -6.11 11.19
N GLU A 48 -2.60 -7.40 10.99
CA GLU A 48 -1.63 -8.36 10.46
C GLU A 48 -1.07 -7.94 9.09
N MET A 49 -1.95 -7.51 8.18
CA MET A 49 -1.54 -7.00 6.87
C MET A 49 -0.66 -5.75 7.00
N GLY A 50 -0.98 -4.87 7.94
CA GLY A 50 -0.21 -3.67 8.22
C GLY A 50 1.24 -3.98 8.63
N GLU A 51 1.43 -4.99 9.46
CA GLU A 51 2.77 -5.47 9.88
C GLU A 51 3.56 -5.99 8.68
N ILE A 52 2.96 -6.87 7.87
CA ILE A 52 3.60 -7.42 6.66
C ILE A 52 3.93 -6.31 5.66
N ALA A 53 3.03 -5.34 5.49
CA ALA A 53 3.27 -4.21 4.60
C ALA A 53 4.43 -3.34 5.11
N ALA A 54 4.56 -3.15 6.42
CA ALA A 54 5.67 -2.40 7.02
C ALA A 54 7.02 -3.10 6.81
N ASP A 55 7.06 -4.43 6.93
CA ASP A 55 8.26 -5.23 6.67
C ASP A 55 8.71 -5.08 5.21
N ILE A 56 7.80 -5.28 4.25
CA ILE A 56 8.13 -5.14 2.81
C ILE A 56 8.54 -3.70 2.48
N SER A 57 7.87 -2.71 3.09
CA SER A 57 8.20 -1.29 2.90
C SER A 57 9.59 -0.97 3.44
N THR A 58 9.99 -1.59 4.56
CA THR A 58 11.32 -1.45 5.16
C THR A 58 12.38 -2.06 4.25
N ASP A 59 12.14 -3.25 3.70
CA ASP A 59 13.04 -3.86 2.70
C ASP A 59 13.23 -2.94 1.50
N ILE A 60 12.14 -2.38 0.96
CA ILE A 60 12.20 -1.44 -0.17
C ILE A 60 13.04 -0.21 0.17
N LEU A 61 12.86 0.35 1.37
CA LEU A 61 13.61 1.51 1.82
C LEU A 61 15.10 1.20 1.97
N VAL A 62 15.46 0.07 2.57
CA VAL A 62 16.85 -0.29 2.84
C VAL A 62 17.58 -0.68 1.56
N ASP A 63 16.96 -1.46 0.69
CA ASP A 63 17.60 -2.00 -0.52
C ASP A 63 17.66 -0.98 -1.66
N TYR A 64 16.65 -0.09 -1.76
CA TYR A 64 16.49 0.81 -2.91
C TYR A 64 16.40 2.29 -2.55
N GLY A 65 16.29 2.65 -1.27
CA GLY A 65 16.21 4.05 -0.82
C GLY A 65 14.86 4.73 -1.05
N TYR A 66 13.81 3.99 -1.42
CA TYR A 66 12.48 4.56 -1.68
C TYR A 66 11.55 4.40 -0.48
N HIS A 67 10.94 5.51 -0.06
CA HIS A 67 9.90 5.49 0.97
C HIS A 67 8.55 5.21 0.30
N ILE A 68 7.99 4.02 0.54
CA ILE A 68 6.72 3.57 -0.04
C ILE A 68 5.93 2.90 1.08
N THR A 69 4.66 3.25 1.27
CA THR A 69 3.79 2.57 2.26
C THR A 69 2.39 2.39 1.72
N ILE A 70 1.60 1.54 2.39
CA ILE A 70 0.16 1.48 2.17
C ILE A 70 -0.55 2.64 2.87
N SER A 71 -1.70 3.03 2.34
CA SER A 71 -2.63 3.96 2.98
C SER A 71 -4.07 3.56 2.65
N SER A 72 -5.03 3.97 3.47
CA SER A 72 -6.43 3.69 3.21
C SER A 72 -6.93 4.52 2.03
N GLY A 73 -7.56 3.84 1.08
CA GLY A 73 -8.31 4.45 -0.01
C GLY A 73 -9.79 4.11 0.07
N THR A 74 -10.58 4.79 -0.74
CA THR A 74 -12.02 4.58 -0.84
C THR A 74 -12.42 4.26 -2.28
N ARG A 75 -13.51 3.51 -2.45
CA ARG A 75 -14.06 3.19 -3.78
C ARG A 75 -14.59 4.44 -4.52
N LEU A 76 -14.79 5.55 -3.82
CA LEU A 76 -15.19 6.83 -4.43
C LEU A 76 -14.02 7.46 -5.19
N GLU A 77 -12.81 7.40 -4.64
CA GLU A 77 -11.58 7.87 -5.30
C GLU A 77 -11.30 7.06 -6.57
N LYS A 78 -11.52 5.74 -6.55
CA LYS A 78 -11.33 4.85 -7.70
C LYS A 78 -12.19 5.21 -8.93
N LYS A 79 -13.32 5.91 -8.75
CA LYS A 79 -14.21 6.32 -9.85
C LYS A 79 -13.80 7.65 -10.50
N ALA A 80 -12.92 8.41 -9.85
CA ALA A 80 -12.49 9.72 -10.31
C ALA A 80 -11.15 9.68 -11.07
N ALA A 81 -10.48 8.53 -11.11
CA ALA A 81 -9.21 8.28 -11.79
C ALA A 81 -9.39 7.58 -13.15
#